data_AF-A0A563D9Q2-F1
#
_entry.id   AF-A0A563D9Q2-F1
#
_cell.length_a   1.000
_cell.length_b   1.000
_cell.length_c   1.000
_cell.angle_alpha   90.00
_cell.angle_beta   90.00
_cell.angle_gamma   90.00
#
_symmetry.space_group_name_H-M   'P 1'
#
loop_
_entity.id
_entity.type
_entity.pdbx_description
1 polymer ?
#
loop_
_entity_poly.entity_id
_entity_poly.type
_entity_poly.pdbx_seq_one_letter_code
_entity_poly.pdbx_strand_id
1 'polypeptide(L)'
;MDRAKIDFVKTEIYKALLLSDEVKKEKEFHLVSIQTLDLDINPNSNFFQIFIKEKKDSISVDKLNQKMPYNYKIYKELKEEKFMDSNLQRVNLYQAFSEYNEWKPVNYSYIRIYEPLDKWANLYLYISDLIGGNPYEIIPVFYTQIKNKQELKQEYKLYKIVYSKQGKIESINTIN
;
A
#
# COMPACT_ATOMS: atom_id res chain seq x y z
N MET A 1 -12.16 -18.03 7.51
CA MET A 1 -11.25 -16.94 7.91
C MET A 1 -12.02 -15.63 7.91
N ASP A 2 -11.72 -14.75 8.85
CA ASP A 2 -12.30 -13.40 8.91
C ASP A 2 -11.55 -12.44 7.96
N ARG A 3 -12.12 -12.17 6.78
CA ARG A 3 -11.60 -11.21 5.81
C ARG A 3 -11.49 -9.81 6.41
N ALA A 4 -12.37 -9.44 7.35
CA ALA A 4 -12.32 -8.15 8.01
C ALA A 4 -11.03 -7.98 8.82
N LYS A 5 -10.51 -9.08 9.41
CA LYS A 5 -9.22 -9.08 10.10
C LYS A 5 -8.07 -8.83 9.12
N ILE A 6 -8.02 -9.52 7.97
CA ILE A 6 -6.99 -9.27 6.94
C ILE A 6 -7.02 -7.80 6.50
N ASP A 7 -8.18 -7.29 6.10
CA ASP A 7 -8.31 -5.91 5.62
C ASP A 7 -7.92 -4.90 6.72
N PHE A 8 -8.20 -5.21 7.98
CA PHE A 8 -7.75 -4.40 9.11
C PHE A 8 -6.22 -4.36 9.20
N VAL A 9 -5.54 -5.51 9.16
CA VAL A 9 -4.08 -5.56 9.25
C VAL A 9 -3.43 -4.80 8.10
N LYS A 10 -3.90 -5.01 6.88
CA LYS A 10 -3.40 -4.26 5.72
C LYS A 10 -3.55 -2.76 5.88
N THR A 11 -4.72 -2.32 6.34
CA THR A 11 -4.97 -0.90 6.64
C THR A 11 -3.94 -0.36 7.64
N GLU A 12 -3.62 -1.10 8.71
CA GLU A 12 -2.64 -0.67 9.70
C GLU A 12 -1.20 -0.73 9.16
N ILE A 13 -0.86 -1.70 8.31
CA ILE A 13 0.44 -1.75 7.60
C ILE A 13 0.62 -0.50 6.74
N TYR A 14 -0.32 -0.22 5.82
CA TYR A 14 -0.25 0.98 4.98
C TYR A 14 -0.17 2.26 5.81
N LYS A 15 -0.99 2.33 6.87
CA LYS A 15 -1.02 3.50 7.74
C LYS A 15 0.34 3.74 8.38
N ALA A 16 0.94 2.69 8.90
CA ALA A 16 2.20 2.79 9.58
C ALA A 16 3.37 3.09 8.62
N LEU A 17 3.32 2.62 7.38
CA LEU A 17 4.27 3.04 6.32
C LEU A 17 4.14 4.53 5.98
N LEU A 18 2.91 5.02 5.81
CA LEU A 18 2.67 6.41 5.40
C LEU A 18 2.92 7.43 6.51
N LEU A 19 2.82 6.99 7.76
CA LEU A 19 3.07 7.81 8.95
C LEU A 19 4.45 7.59 9.55
N SER A 20 5.32 6.78 8.94
CA SER A 20 6.69 6.61 9.41
C SER A 20 7.47 7.91 9.28
N ASP A 21 8.47 8.12 10.14
CA ASP A 21 9.25 9.35 10.18
C ASP A 21 10.00 9.61 8.85
N GLU A 22 10.31 8.56 8.11
CA GLU A 22 10.94 8.64 6.80
C GLU A 22 10.02 9.23 5.71
N VAL A 23 8.69 9.10 5.91
CA VAL A 23 7.66 9.55 4.96
C VAL A 23 7.01 10.84 5.42
N LYS A 24 6.78 10.96 6.73
CA LYS A 24 5.99 12.03 7.33
C LYS A 24 6.79 13.33 7.35
N LYS A 25 6.40 14.26 6.48
CA LYS A 25 6.81 15.67 6.57
C LYS A 25 5.55 16.52 6.73
N GLU A 26 5.25 16.94 7.96
CA GLU A 26 3.95 17.51 8.36
C GLU A 26 3.44 18.71 7.54
N LYS A 27 4.30 19.36 6.75
CA LYS A 27 3.96 20.52 5.91
C LYS A 27 3.90 20.19 4.40
N GLU A 28 4.23 18.97 4.00
CA GLU A 28 4.20 18.56 2.59
C GLU A 28 2.89 17.85 2.24
N PHE A 29 2.44 18.03 1.01
CA PHE A 29 1.36 17.23 0.44
C PHE A 29 1.91 15.90 -0.07
N HIS A 30 1.12 14.84 0.05
CA HIS A 30 1.49 13.49 -0.33
C HIS A 30 0.51 12.95 -1.36
N LEU A 31 1.00 12.66 -2.57
CA LEU A 31 0.29 11.87 -3.59
C LEU A 31 0.70 10.41 -3.40
N VAL A 32 -0.21 9.57 -2.91
CA VAL A 32 0.08 8.17 -2.62
C VAL A 32 -0.59 7.29 -3.66
N SER A 33 0.18 6.44 -4.33
CA SER A 33 -0.33 5.33 -5.14
C SER A 33 -0.13 4.02 -4.39
N ILE A 34 -1.19 3.22 -4.26
CA ILE A 34 -1.15 1.89 -3.66
C ILE A 34 -1.53 0.86 -4.71
N GLN A 35 -0.69 -0.16 -4.90
CA GLN A 35 -1.04 -1.33 -5.68
C GLN A 35 -2.01 -2.22 -4.91
N THR A 36 -3.26 -2.28 -5.37
CA THR A 36 -4.37 -2.91 -4.63
C THR A 36 -4.74 -4.30 -5.15
N LEU A 37 -3.79 -5.05 -5.70
CA LEU A 37 -4.06 -6.42 -6.14
C LEU A 37 -3.80 -7.40 -4.99
N ASP A 38 -4.78 -8.24 -4.69
CA ASP A 38 -4.73 -9.19 -3.59
C ASP A 38 -5.31 -10.56 -3.98
N LEU A 39 -5.07 -11.57 -3.16
CA LEU A 39 -5.69 -12.88 -3.26
C LEU A 39 -6.94 -12.97 -2.36
N ASP A 40 -8.03 -13.44 -2.96
CA ASP A 40 -9.19 -13.98 -2.26
C ASP A 40 -9.00 -15.50 -2.17
N ILE A 41 -8.46 -15.94 -1.05
CA ILE A 41 -8.25 -17.35 -0.73
C ILE A 41 -9.46 -17.81 0.10
N ASN A 42 -9.98 -19.00 -0.17
CA ASN A 42 -10.90 -19.67 0.75
C ASN A 42 -10.11 -20.72 1.55
N PRO A 43 -9.89 -20.58 2.85
CA PRO A 43 -9.06 -21.53 3.60
C PRO A 43 -9.83 -22.83 3.90
N ASN A 44 -11.14 -22.82 3.73
CA ASN A 44 -12.03 -23.96 3.96
C ASN A 44 -12.28 -24.76 2.68
N SER A 45 -11.73 -24.35 1.53
CA SER A 45 -11.77 -25.19 0.33
C SER A 45 -10.81 -26.36 0.51
N ASN A 46 -11.25 -27.57 0.16
CA ASN A 46 -10.45 -28.79 0.26
C ASN A 46 -9.03 -28.57 -0.29
N PHE A 47 -8.03 -29.16 0.37
CA PHE A 47 -6.59 -28.97 0.11
C PHE A 47 -6.17 -29.16 -1.36
N PHE A 48 -6.94 -29.93 -2.15
CA PHE A 48 -6.72 -30.15 -3.59
C PHE A 48 -7.35 -29.08 -4.51
N GLN A 49 -8.07 -28.10 -3.96
CA GLN A 49 -8.79 -27.05 -4.69
C GLN A 49 -8.75 -25.72 -3.92
N ILE A 50 -7.56 -25.24 -3.56
CA ILE A 50 -7.43 -23.84 -3.12
C ILE A 50 -7.81 -22.95 -4.31
N PHE A 51 -9.05 -22.46 -4.31
CA PHE A 51 -9.49 -21.47 -5.28
C PHE A 51 -8.86 -20.14 -4.91
N ILE A 52 -7.74 -19.82 -5.56
CA ILE A 52 -7.07 -18.53 -5.47
C ILE A 52 -7.66 -17.65 -6.57
N LYS A 53 -8.32 -16.56 -6.18
CA LYS A 53 -8.77 -15.54 -7.12
C LYS A 53 -8.06 -14.23 -6.82
N GLU A 54 -7.54 -13.57 -7.84
CA GLU A 54 -7.12 -12.20 -7.68
C GLU A 54 -8.34 -11.29 -7.53
N LYS A 55 -8.28 -10.37 -6.57
CA LYS A 55 -9.32 -9.39 -6.30
C LYS A 55 -8.69 -8.05 -5.95
N LYS A 56 -9.41 -6.97 -6.25
CA LYS A 56 -9.01 -5.63 -5.84
C LYS A 56 -9.23 -5.45 -4.33
N ASP A 57 -8.19 -5.07 -3.61
CA ASP A 57 -8.22 -4.66 -2.20
C ASP A 57 -8.75 -3.22 -2.06
N SER A 58 -10.02 -3.05 -2.42
CA SER A 58 -10.68 -1.75 -2.31
C SER A 58 -10.95 -1.37 -0.86
N ILE A 59 -11.23 -2.34 0.01
CA ILE A 59 -11.72 -2.10 1.38
C ILE A 59 -10.63 -1.47 2.24
N SER A 60 -9.42 -2.03 2.23
CA SER A 60 -8.32 -1.53 3.06
C SER A 60 -7.95 -0.10 2.68
N VAL A 61 -7.93 0.22 1.37
CA VAL A 61 -7.61 1.56 0.91
C VAL A 61 -8.74 2.57 1.14
N ASP A 62 -10.01 2.17 1.09
CA ASP A 62 -11.11 3.06 1.50
C ASP A 62 -11.03 3.43 2.98
N LYS A 63 -10.76 2.44 3.84
CA LYS A 63 -10.53 2.67 5.27
C LYS A 63 -9.31 3.57 5.50
N LEU A 64 -8.26 3.40 4.71
CA LEU A 64 -7.06 4.23 4.79
C LEU A 64 -7.36 5.69 4.40
N ASN A 65 -8.07 5.91 3.29
CA ASN A 65 -8.51 7.23 2.84
C ASN A 65 -9.32 7.97 3.92
N GLN A 66 -10.17 7.26 4.67
CA GLN A 66 -10.96 7.85 5.77
C GLN A 66 -10.11 8.22 6.99
N LYS A 67 -9.02 7.49 7.24
CA LYS A 67 -8.17 7.66 8.43
C LYS A 67 -7.03 8.65 8.22
N MET A 68 -6.66 8.93 6.97
CA MET A 68 -5.49 9.73 6.66
C MET A 68 -5.73 11.23 6.80
N PRO A 69 -4.70 12.01 7.22
CA PRO A 69 -4.78 13.46 7.23
C PRO A 69 -5.07 14.05 5.84
N TYR A 70 -5.65 15.24 5.79
CA TYR A 70 -6.08 15.88 4.54
C TYR A 70 -4.96 16.12 3.52
N ASN A 71 -3.70 16.22 3.98
CA ASN A 71 -2.53 16.42 3.14
C ASN A 71 -2.08 15.14 2.42
N TYR A 72 -2.68 13.98 2.72
CA TYR A 72 -2.49 12.74 1.98
C TYR A 72 -3.64 12.52 1.00
N LYS A 73 -3.31 12.14 -0.23
CA LYS A 73 -4.25 11.72 -1.27
C LYS A 73 -3.89 10.33 -1.75
N ILE A 74 -4.74 9.36 -1.45
CA ILE A 74 -4.43 7.94 -1.70
C ILE A 74 -5.26 7.41 -2.86
N TYR A 75 -4.53 6.92 -3.85
CA TYR A 75 -5.02 6.33 -5.07
C TYR A 75 -4.87 4.81 -5.05
N LYS A 76 -5.90 4.15 -5.58
CA LYS A 76 -5.90 2.71 -5.79
C LYS A 76 -5.45 2.44 -7.22
N GLU A 77 -4.20 2.03 -7.40
CA GLU A 77 -3.66 1.64 -8.70
C GLU A 77 -4.41 0.40 -9.21
N LEU A 78 -4.86 0.45 -10.45
CA LEU A 78 -5.52 -0.68 -11.12
C LEU A 78 -4.49 -1.64 -11.71
N LYS A 79 -4.90 -2.92 -11.87
CA LYS A 79 -4.02 -3.99 -12.37
C LYS A 79 -3.41 -3.70 -13.75
N GLU A 80 -4.09 -2.92 -14.59
CA GLU A 80 -3.62 -2.57 -15.94
C GLU A 80 -2.53 -1.49 -15.89
N GLU A 81 -2.64 -0.57 -14.93
CA GLU A 81 -1.68 0.53 -14.77
C GLU A 81 -0.33 0.05 -14.24
N LYS A 82 -0.24 -1.13 -13.63
CA LYS A 82 1.02 -1.71 -13.14
C LYS A 82 2.10 -1.88 -14.21
N PHE A 83 1.69 -1.93 -15.48
CA PHE A 83 2.59 -2.09 -16.62
C PHE A 83 3.05 -0.76 -17.22
N MET A 84 2.50 0.36 -16.77
CA MET A 84 2.88 1.69 -17.24
C MET A 84 4.20 2.14 -16.62
N ASP A 85 4.95 2.99 -17.32
CA ASP A 85 6.12 3.66 -16.75
C ASP A 85 5.75 4.48 -15.50
N SER A 86 6.60 4.47 -14.47
CA SER A 86 6.30 5.09 -13.18
C SER A 86 6.10 6.61 -13.26
N ASN A 87 6.78 7.30 -14.19
CA ASN A 87 6.59 8.73 -14.38
C ASN A 87 5.27 9.02 -15.09
N LEU A 88 4.93 8.22 -16.10
CA LEU A 88 3.66 8.35 -16.79
C LEU A 88 2.47 8.12 -15.85
N GLN A 89 2.56 7.10 -15.00
CA GLN A 89 1.55 6.86 -13.96
C GLN A 89 1.40 8.05 -13.02
N ARG A 90 2.51 8.58 -12.50
CA ARG A 90 2.49 9.74 -11.61
C ARG A 90 1.83 10.95 -12.27
N VAL A 91 2.16 11.24 -13.53
CA VAL A 91 1.57 12.35 -14.30
C VAL A 91 0.06 12.16 -14.44
N ASN A 92 -0.38 10.96 -14.79
CA ASN A 92 -1.80 10.65 -14.95
C ASN A 92 -2.55 10.76 -13.61
N LEU A 93 -1.99 10.23 -12.52
CA LEU A 93 -2.57 10.34 -11.18
C LEU A 93 -2.66 11.80 -10.73
N TYR A 94 -1.61 12.58 -10.95
CA TYR A 94 -1.61 14.01 -10.63
C TYR A 94 -2.64 14.77 -11.46
N GLN A 95 -2.75 14.48 -12.76
CA GLN A 95 -3.72 15.12 -13.64
C GLN A 95 -5.15 14.77 -13.23
N ALA A 96 -5.48 13.49 -13.12
CA ALA A 96 -6.77 12.99 -12.65
C ALA A 96 -7.11 13.53 -11.26
N PHE A 97 -6.11 13.76 -10.40
CA PHE A 97 -6.34 14.45 -9.15
C PHE A 97 -6.76 15.92 -9.39
N SER A 98 -5.92 16.66 -10.11
CA SER A 98 -6.01 18.12 -10.23
C SER A 98 -7.28 18.61 -10.92
N GLU A 99 -7.92 17.74 -11.71
CA GLU A 99 -9.17 18.00 -12.40
C GLU A 99 -10.40 17.85 -11.47
N TYR A 100 -10.33 17.00 -10.45
CA TYR A 100 -11.48 16.67 -9.59
C TYR A 100 -11.50 17.40 -8.26
N ASN A 101 -10.33 17.81 -7.75
CA ASN A 101 -10.20 18.45 -6.46
C ASN A 101 -9.26 19.63 -6.65
N GLU A 102 -9.63 20.82 -6.15
CA GLU A 102 -8.84 22.07 -6.24
C GLU A 102 -7.42 22.00 -5.66
N TRP A 103 -6.96 20.82 -5.24
CA TRP A 103 -5.60 20.57 -4.79
C TRP A 103 -4.63 20.61 -5.97
N LYS A 104 -3.94 21.75 -6.00
CA LYS A 104 -2.88 22.10 -6.94
C LYS A 104 -1.58 22.36 -6.18
N PRO A 105 -1.10 21.41 -5.34
CA PRO A 105 0.16 21.61 -4.65
C PRO A 105 1.28 21.67 -5.68
N VAL A 106 2.00 22.79 -5.69
CA VAL A 106 3.17 22.97 -6.53
C VAL A 106 4.33 22.10 -6.04
N ASN A 107 4.32 21.75 -4.74
CA ASN A 107 5.31 20.94 -4.06
C ASN A 107 4.60 19.79 -3.34
N TYR A 108 5.01 18.56 -3.63
CA TYR A 108 4.44 17.36 -3.02
C TYR A 108 5.42 16.20 -3.09
N SER A 109 5.22 15.22 -2.23
CA SER A 109 5.89 13.93 -2.28
C SER A 109 4.97 12.92 -2.98
N TYR A 110 5.45 12.31 -4.06
CA TYR A 110 4.82 11.14 -4.64
C TYR A 110 5.35 9.88 -3.94
N ILE A 111 4.44 9.06 -3.43
CA ILE A 111 4.75 7.84 -2.70
C ILE A 111 4.05 6.70 -3.42
N ARG A 112 4.78 5.68 -3.85
CA ARG A 112 4.21 4.47 -4.41
C ARG A 112 4.52 3.29 -3.52
N ILE A 113 3.48 2.67 -2.97
CA ILE A 113 3.57 1.47 -2.16
C ILE A 113 3.33 0.27 -3.07
N TYR A 114 4.37 -0.53 -3.26
CA TYR A 114 4.33 -1.76 -4.05
C TYR A 114 3.98 -2.92 -3.17
N GLU A 115 3.05 -3.75 -3.63
CA GLU A 115 2.66 -4.94 -2.89
C GLU A 115 2.45 -6.09 -3.86
N PRO A 116 3.41 -7.01 -3.94
CA PRO A 116 3.23 -8.18 -4.74
C PRO A 116 2.31 -9.17 -4.03
N LEU A 117 1.55 -9.92 -4.85
CA LEU A 117 0.51 -10.86 -4.40
C LEU A 117 1.00 -11.90 -3.38
N ASP A 118 2.28 -12.27 -3.44
CA ASP A 118 2.93 -13.21 -2.53
C ASP A 118 2.96 -12.70 -1.09
N LYS A 119 3.12 -11.39 -0.86
CA LYS A 119 3.13 -10.79 0.49
C LYS A 119 1.77 -10.92 1.14
N TRP A 120 0.71 -10.61 0.39
CA TRP A 120 -0.64 -10.76 0.91
C TRP A 120 -1.08 -12.22 1.07
N ALA A 121 -0.55 -13.12 0.26
CA ALA A 121 -0.69 -14.55 0.49
C ALA A 121 -0.09 -14.98 1.84
N ASN A 122 1.13 -14.54 2.16
CA ASN A 122 1.80 -14.86 3.43
C ASN A 122 1.01 -14.35 4.63
N LEU A 123 0.56 -13.09 4.58
CA LEU A 123 -0.31 -12.50 5.58
C LEU A 123 -1.59 -13.32 5.78
N TYR A 124 -2.23 -13.71 4.67
CA TYR A 124 -3.43 -14.53 4.69
C TYR A 124 -3.19 -15.86 5.40
N LEU A 125 -2.15 -16.58 4.99
CA LEU A 125 -1.79 -17.89 5.55
C LEU A 125 -1.48 -17.78 7.04
N TYR A 126 -0.71 -16.76 7.43
CA TYR A 126 -0.30 -16.54 8.82
C TYR A 126 -1.49 -16.26 9.74
N ILE A 127 -2.42 -15.39 9.30
CA ILE A 127 -3.61 -15.03 10.09
C ILE A 127 -4.68 -16.14 10.09
N SER A 128 -4.64 -17.03 9.08
CA SER A 128 -5.58 -18.15 8.94
C SER A 128 -5.12 -19.44 9.63
N ASP A 129 -3.97 -19.44 10.29
CA ASP A 129 -3.36 -20.62 10.92
C ASP A 129 -2.99 -21.73 9.92
N LEU A 130 -2.85 -21.37 8.64
CA LEU A 130 -2.40 -22.29 7.61
C LEU A 130 -0.86 -22.36 7.61
N ILE A 131 -0.33 -23.52 7.23
CA ILE A 131 1.13 -23.76 7.17
C ILE A 131 1.76 -22.81 6.14
N GLY A 132 2.86 -22.14 6.51
CA GLY A 132 3.70 -21.35 5.59
C GLY A 132 3.57 -19.82 5.69
N GLY A 133 2.74 -19.29 6.59
CA GLY A 133 2.68 -17.85 6.83
C GLY A 133 3.90 -17.30 7.60
N ASN A 134 4.31 -16.07 7.30
CA ASN A 134 5.39 -15.37 7.99
C ASN A 134 4.81 -14.22 8.84
N PRO A 135 5.36 -13.94 10.03
CA PRO A 135 4.92 -12.83 10.87
C PRO A 135 5.43 -11.46 10.37
N TYR A 136 5.94 -11.39 9.14
CA TYR A 136 6.46 -10.16 8.59
C TYR A 136 6.24 -10.05 7.08
N GLU A 137 6.07 -8.82 6.60
CA GLU A 137 6.08 -8.50 5.17
C GLU A 137 7.25 -7.59 4.82
N ILE A 138 7.76 -7.75 3.60
CA ILE A 138 8.70 -6.80 2.98
C ILE A 138 7.93 -6.05 1.90
N ILE A 139 7.71 -4.76 2.13
CA ILE A 139 6.95 -3.89 1.25
C ILE A 139 7.89 -2.84 0.65
N PRO A 140 8.11 -2.88 -0.67
CA PRO A 140 8.83 -1.81 -1.34
C PRO A 140 8.02 -0.53 -1.41
N VAL A 141 8.67 0.60 -1.15
CA VAL A 141 8.07 1.92 -1.29
C VAL A 141 9.02 2.82 -2.06
N PHE A 142 8.49 3.44 -3.10
CA PHE A 142 9.21 4.42 -3.91
C PHE A 142 8.73 5.83 -3.58
N TYR A 143 9.68 6.73 -3.44
CA TYR A 143 9.47 8.12 -3.08
C TYR A 143 10.01 9.02 -4.18
N THR A 144 9.24 10.04 -4.54
CA THR A 144 9.72 11.12 -5.39
C THR A 144 9.32 12.46 -4.79
N GLN A 145 10.30 13.32 -4.53
CA GLN A 145 10.03 14.70 -4.15
C GLN A 145 9.83 15.55 -5.40
N ILE A 146 8.68 16.20 -5.49
CA ILE A 146 8.30 17.09 -6.59
C ILE A 146 8.27 18.53 -6.08
N LYS A 147 8.93 19.43 -6.80
CA LYS A 147 8.88 20.88 -6.56
C LYS A 147 8.73 21.61 -7.88
N ASN A 148 7.75 22.50 -7.99
CA ASN A 148 7.48 23.25 -9.22
C ASN A 148 7.35 22.34 -10.47
N LYS A 149 6.67 21.19 -10.32
CA LYS A 149 6.52 20.16 -11.36
C LYS A 149 7.83 19.48 -11.82
N GLN A 150 8.93 19.69 -11.11
CA GLN A 150 10.22 19.03 -11.36
C GLN A 150 10.51 17.99 -10.27
N GLU A 151 11.09 16.87 -10.68
CA GLU A 151 11.60 15.86 -9.76
C GLU A 151 12.92 16.32 -9.16
N LEU A 152 13.01 16.36 -7.84
CA LEU A 152 14.22 16.75 -7.14
C LEU A 152 15.02 15.55 -6.63
N LYS A 153 14.30 14.53 -6.15
CA LYS A 153 14.90 13.36 -5.50
C LYS A 153 14.01 12.16 -5.69
N GLN A 154 14.63 11.02 -5.94
CA GLN A 154 13.99 9.72 -5.93
C GLN A 154 14.68 8.82 -4.90
N GLU A 155 13.89 8.07 -4.14
CA GLU A 155 14.39 7.08 -3.20
C GLU A 155 13.56 5.80 -3.33
N TYR A 156 14.22 4.66 -3.26
CA TYR A 156 13.58 3.37 -3.16
C TYR A 156 13.95 2.76 -1.81
N LYS A 157 12.95 2.32 -1.05
CA LYS A 157 13.14 1.72 0.28
C LYS A 157 12.37 0.42 0.37
N LEU A 158 12.92 -0.52 1.12
CA LEU A 158 12.24 -1.75 1.51
C LEU A 158 11.88 -1.64 2.99
N TYR A 159 10.60 -1.78 3.31
CA TYR A 159 10.15 -1.80 4.70
C TYR A 159 9.87 -3.23 5.13
N LYS A 160 10.54 -3.67 6.19
CA LYS A 160 10.17 -4.88 6.92
C LYS A 160 9.17 -4.51 8.01
N ILE A 161 7.95 -4.99 7.88
CA ILE A 161 6.90 -4.84 8.88
C ILE A 161 6.70 -6.16 9.60
N VAL A 162 6.87 -6.18 10.92
CA VAL A 162 6.60 -7.35 11.77
C VAL A 162 5.27 -7.15 12.49
N TYR A 163 4.45 -8.19 12.55
CA TYR A 163 3.13 -8.14 13.14
C TYR A 163 2.77 -9.43 13.88
N SER A 164 1.92 -9.29 14.89
CA SER A 164 1.44 -10.41 15.68
C SER A 164 0.36 -11.20 14.92
N LYS A 165 0.09 -12.42 15.39
CA LYS A 165 -1.02 -13.26 14.90
C LYS A 165 -2.40 -12.61 15.04
N GLN A 166 -2.53 -11.63 15.94
CA GLN A 166 -3.75 -10.81 16.11
C GLN A 166 -3.80 -9.64 15.13
N GLY A 167 -2.75 -9.41 14.34
CA GLY A 167 -2.68 -8.33 13.37
C GLY A 167 -2.16 -7.00 13.92
N LYS A 168 -1.53 -7.02 15.11
CA LYS A 168 -0.93 -5.83 15.71
C LYS A 168 0.46 -5.62 15.10
N ILE A 169 0.75 -4.42 14.62
CA ILE A 169 2.10 -4.05 14.18
C ILE A 169 3.04 -4.00 15.39
N GLU A 170 4.12 -4.78 15.35
CA GLU A 170 5.13 -4.86 16.39
C GLU A 170 6.36 -4.01 16.07
N SER A 171 6.77 -3.97 14.81
CA SER A 171 7.88 -3.11 14.37
C SER A 171 7.83 -2.82 12.87
N ILE A 172 8.47 -1.71 12.48
CA ILE A 172 8.67 -1.29 11.10
C ILE A 172 10.10 -0.80 11.00
N ASN A 173 10.88 -1.40 10.09
CA ASN A 173 12.25 -1.01 9.86
C ASN A 173 12.53 -0.93 8.36
N THR A 174 13.28 0.09 7.95
CA THR A 174 13.86 0.10 6.61
C THR A 174 14.99 -0.93 6.54
N ILE A 175 15.05 -1.73 5.49
CA ILE A 175 16.13 -2.67 5.20
C ILE A 175 16.86 -2.24 3.92
N ASN A 176 18.20 -2.32 3.97
CA ASN A 176 19.09 -2.01 2.84
C ASN A 176 19.44 -3.28 2.08
#